data_AF-A0A352S076-F1
#
_entry.id   AF-A0A352S076-F1
#
_cell.length_a   1.000
_cell.length_b   1.000
_cell.length_c   1.000
_cell.angle_alpha   90.00
_cell.angle_beta   90.00
_cell.angle_gamma   90.00
#
_symmetry.space_group_name_H-M   'P 1'
#
loop_
_entity.id
_entity.type
_entity.pdbx_description
1 polymer ?
#
loop_
_entity_poly.entity_id
_entity_poly.type
_entity_poly.pdbx_seq_one_letter_code
_entity_poly.pdbx_strand_id
1 'polypeptide(L)'
;RFGPSTMTLFRMLARLKGLRGGPLDIFGKTEERRTERALIGEYRSLLDELSKGLSAANHDTAVALANLPDDIRGFGHVKENNLKAARGRWEKLLAQFRNPQAGQQAA
;
A
#
# COMPACT_ATOMS: atom_id res chain seq x y z
N ARG A 1 -1.04 -36.28 5.19
CA ARG A 1 0.38 -36.29 4.76
C ARG A 1 0.41 -36.08 3.26
N PHE A 2 1.23 -35.16 2.75
CA PHE A 2 1.43 -34.97 1.30
C PHE A 2 2.32 -36.09 0.75
N GLY A 3 1.94 -36.67 -0.38
CA GLY A 3 2.69 -37.76 -1.03
C GLY A 3 3.76 -37.25 -1.99
N PRO A 4 4.61 -38.14 -2.55
CA PRO A 4 5.66 -37.78 -3.51
C PRO A 4 5.14 -36.96 -4.70
N SER A 5 3.92 -37.25 -5.16
CA SER A 5 3.26 -36.56 -6.28
C SER A 5 2.95 -35.08 -6.00
N THR A 6 2.86 -34.66 -4.73
CA THR A 6 2.59 -33.27 -4.36
C THR A 6 3.73 -32.34 -4.79
N MET A 7 4.99 -32.80 -4.77
CA MET A 7 6.12 -32.00 -5.26
C MET A 7 6.09 -31.79 -6.77
N THR A 8 5.63 -32.79 -7.53
CA THR A 8 5.44 -32.66 -8.98
C THR A 8 4.35 -31.63 -9.29
N LEU A 9 3.24 -31.64 -8.54
CA LEU A 9 2.17 -30.65 -8.66
C LEU A 9 2.69 -29.23 -8.38
N PHE A 10 3.43 -29.02 -7.28
CA PHE A 10 4.01 -27.71 -6.99
C PHE A 10 5.01 -27.24 -8.05
N ARG A 11 5.81 -28.14 -8.62
CA ARG A 11 6.73 -27.81 -9.73
C ARG A 11 5.96 -27.32 -10.97
N MET A 12 4.81 -27.94 -11.27
CA MET A 12 3.94 -27.49 -12.35
C MET A 12 3.33 -26.12 -12.04
N LEU A 13 2.75 -25.93 -10.84
CA LEU A 13 2.16 -24.66 -10.41
C LEU A 13 3.19 -23.52 -10.40
N ALA A 14 4.45 -23.79 -10.04
CA ALA A 14 5.51 -22.80 -10.06
C ALA A 14 5.78 -22.24 -11.47
N ARG A 15 5.59 -23.04 -12.52
CA ARG A 15 5.72 -22.57 -13.92
C ARG A 15 4.58 -21.64 -14.33
N LEU A 16 3.42 -21.73 -13.67
CA LEU A 16 2.27 -20.85 -13.89
C LEU A 16 2.38 -19.51 -13.16
N LYS A 17 3.51 -19.21 -12.50
CA LYS A 17 3.72 -17.91 -11.82
C LYS A 17 3.54 -16.70 -12.74
N GLY A 18 3.81 -16.86 -14.04
CA GLY A 18 3.66 -15.80 -15.05
C GLY A 18 2.21 -15.43 -15.35
N LEU A 19 1.24 -16.23 -14.91
CA LEU A 19 -0.18 -15.88 -15.02
C LEU A 19 -0.56 -14.74 -14.06
N ARG A 20 0.20 -14.54 -12.97
CA ARG A 20 -0.04 -13.47 -12.00
C ARG A 20 0.17 -12.11 -12.64
N GLY A 21 -0.75 -11.18 -12.40
CA GLY A 21 -0.75 -9.86 -13.04
C GLY A 21 -1.14 -9.86 -14.52
N GLY A 22 -1.33 -11.03 -15.14
CA GLY A 22 -1.77 -11.18 -16.52
C GLY A 22 -3.30 -11.29 -16.67
N PRO A 23 -3.81 -11.40 -17.92
CA PRO A 23 -5.25 -11.49 -18.19
C PRO A 23 -5.92 -12.75 -17.60
N LEU A 24 -5.13 -13.81 -17.40
CA LEU A 24 -5.53 -15.07 -16.79
C LEU A 24 -5.40 -15.08 -15.26
N ASP A 25 -5.06 -13.95 -14.63
CA ASP A 25 -5.04 -13.80 -13.18
C ASP A 25 -6.46 -13.62 -12.61
N ILE A 26 -7.19 -14.71 -12.42
CA ILE A 26 -8.55 -14.68 -11.88
C ILE A 26 -8.56 -14.12 -10.45
N PHE A 27 -7.55 -14.47 -9.64
CA PHE A 27 -7.44 -13.98 -8.26
C PHE A 27 -7.12 -12.48 -8.21
N GLY A 28 -6.36 -11.98 -9.18
CA GLY A 28 -6.07 -10.55 -9.34
C GLY A 28 -7.30 -9.71 -9.71
N LYS A 29 -8.39 -10.30 -10.18
CA LYS A 29 -9.63 -9.59 -10.54
C LYS A 29 -10.55 -9.32 -9.35
N THR A 30 -10.26 -9.89 -8.18
CA THR A 30 -10.97 -9.55 -6.94
C THR A 30 -10.75 -8.08 -6.57
N GLU A 31 -11.75 -7.45 -5.95
CA GLU A 31 -11.66 -6.05 -5.52
C GLU A 31 -10.50 -5.84 -4.54
N GLU A 32 -10.30 -6.75 -3.58
CA GLU A 32 -9.17 -6.70 -2.63
C GLU A 32 -7.81 -6.60 -3.37
N ARG A 33 -7.56 -7.48 -4.36
CA ARG A 33 -6.31 -7.46 -5.14
C ARG A 33 -6.16 -6.27 -6.07
N ARG A 34 -7.26 -5.68 -6.53
CA ARG A 34 -7.23 -4.44 -7.32
C ARG A 34 -6.82 -3.26 -6.43
N THR A 35 -7.46 -3.13 -5.27
CA THR A 35 -7.14 -2.08 -4.29
C THR A 35 -5.70 -2.19 -3.80
N GLU A 36 -5.21 -3.39 -3.48
CA GLU A 36 -3.81 -3.59 -3.10
C GLU A 36 -2.82 -3.10 -4.17
N ARG A 37 -3.09 -3.41 -5.44
CA ARG A 37 -2.22 -2.99 -6.54
C ARG A 37 -2.30 -1.48 -6.79
N ALA A 38 -3.49 -0.89 -6.66
CA ALA A 38 -3.67 0.55 -6.74
C ALA A 38 -2.87 1.28 -5.64
N LEU A 39 -2.89 0.75 -4.40
CA LEU A 39 -2.15 1.32 -3.27
C LEU A 39 -0.63 1.39 -3.52
N ILE A 40 -0.06 0.44 -4.24
CA ILE A 40 1.37 0.50 -4.63
C ILE A 40 1.64 1.70 -5.52
N GLY A 41 0.76 1.95 -6.49
CA GLY A 41 0.85 3.11 -7.39
C GLY A 41 0.66 4.42 -6.63
N GLU A 42 -0.40 4.50 -5.81
CA GLU A 42 -0.68 5.67 -4.95
C GLU A 42 0.50 6.00 -4.04
N TYR A 43 1.11 4.99 -3.42
CA TYR A 43 2.28 5.17 -2.56
C TYR A 43 3.52 5.66 -3.33
N ARG A 44 3.77 5.13 -4.53
CA ARG A 44 4.88 5.64 -5.38
C ARG A 44 4.67 7.09 -5.76
N SER A 45 3.46 7.46 -6.16
CA SER A 45 3.12 8.85 -6.48
C SER A 45 3.25 9.77 -5.26
N LEU A 46 2.89 9.29 -4.07
CA LEU A 46 3.15 10.01 -2.82
C LEU A 46 4.65 10.23 -2.61
N LEU A 47 5.49 9.20 -2.74
CA LEU A 47 6.94 9.35 -2.57
C LEU A 47 7.54 10.35 -3.56
N ASP A 48 7.08 10.34 -4.81
CA ASP A 48 7.48 11.33 -5.81
C ASP A 48 7.05 12.76 -5.40
N GLU A 49 5.84 12.94 -4.86
CA GLU A 49 5.36 14.23 -4.34
C GLU A 49 6.19 14.70 -3.14
N LEU A 50 6.42 13.80 -2.18
CA LEU A 50 7.22 14.08 -0.98
C LEU A 50 8.63 14.52 -1.37
N SER A 51 9.28 13.81 -2.29
CA SER A 51 10.65 14.12 -2.72
C SER A 51 10.79 15.51 -3.36
N LYS A 52 9.73 16.01 -4.01
CA LYS A 52 9.71 17.34 -4.65
C LYS A 52 9.37 18.47 -3.67
N GLY A 53 8.52 18.19 -2.68
CA GLY A 53 8.00 19.18 -1.73
C GLY A 53 8.68 19.18 -0.36
N LEU A 54 9.71 18.35 -0.16
CA LEU A 54 10.37 18.20 1.13
C LEU A 54 11.11 19.48 1.55
N SER A 55 10.89 19.88 2.79
CA SER A 55 11.55 21.00 3.44
C SER A 55 11.77 20.68 4.92
N ALA A 56 12.60 21.49 5.59
CA ALA A 56 12.81 21.34 7.03
C ALA A 56 11.50 21.49 7.84
N ALA A 57 10.54 22.28 7.34
CA ALA A 57 9.29 22.56 8.05
C ALA A 57 8.23 21.44 7.94
N ASN A 58 8.35 20.54 6.96
CA ASN A 58 7.40 19.45 6.72
C ASN A 58 8.03 18.05 6.77
N HIS A 59 9.30 17.96 7.19
CA HIS A 59 10.06 16.72 7.26
C HIS A 59 9.34 15.64 8.09
N ASP A 60 8.90 15.98 9.31
CA ASP A 60 8.29 15.01 10.21
C ASP A 60 6.95 14.49 9.65
N THR A 61 6.17 15.36 9.02
CA THR A 61 4.94 14.99 8.32
C THR A 61 5.23 14.08 7.12
N ALA A 62 6.31 14.34 6.38
CA ALA A 62 6.73 13.49 5.26
C ALA A 62 7.12 12.09 5.73
N VAL A 63 7.85 11.98 6.84
CA VAL A 63 8.19 10.70 7.47
C VAL A 63 6.94 9.97 7.95
N ALA A 64 6.00 10.68 8.58
CA ALA A 64 4.73 10.09 9.02
C ALA A 64 3.91 9.57 7.83
N LEU A 65 3.86 10.29 6.71
CA LEU A 65 3.24 9.84 5.46
C LEU A 65 3.92 8.59 4.89
N ALA A 66 5.25 8.56 4.87
CA ALA A 66 6.02 7.43 4.36
C ALA A 66 5.84 6.15 5.21
N ASN A 67 5.60 6.30 6.52
CA ASN A 67 5.36 5.17 7.43
C ASN A 67 3.92 4.64 7.40
N LEU A 68 2.97 5.37 6.80
CA LEU A 68 1.56 5.00 6.83
C LEU A 68 1.20 3.62 6.22
N PRO A 69 1.89 3.12 5.17
CA PRO A 69 1.66 1.77 4.67
C PRO A 69 1.87 0.66 5.71
N ASP A 70 2.73 0.89 6.70
CA ASP A 70 3.00 -0.09 7.75
C ASP A 70 1.78 -0.35 8.64
N ASP A 71 0.80 0.55 8.66
CA ASP A 71 -0.43 0.35 9.42
C ASP A 71 -1.45 -0.52 8.67
N ILE A 72 -1.26 -0.75 7.36
CA ILE A 72 -2.16 -1.53 6.52
C ILE A 72 -1.72 -3.02 6.55
N ARG A 73 -1.78 -3.62 7.74
CA ARG A 73 -1.44 -5.04 7.97
C ARG A 73 -2.68 -5.92 8.14
N GLY A 74 -2.47 -7.23 8.09
CA GLY A 74 -3.52 -8.23 8.28
C GLY A 74 -4.08 -8.77 6.97
N PHE A 75 -5.18 -9.54 7.07
CA PHE A 75 -5.84 -10.20 5.95
C PHE A 75 -7.36 -9.95 6.00
N GLY A 76 -8.01 -9.93 4.83
CA GLY A 76 -9.46 -9.77 4.71
C GLY A 76 -9.96 -8.52 5.43
N HIS A 77 -11.02 -8.67 6.23
CA HIS A 77 -11.69 -7.56 6.89
C HIS A 77 -10.80 -6.73 7.83
N VAL A 78 -9.79 -7.34 8.46
CA VAL A 78 -8.84 -6.60 9.30
C VAL A 78 -8.05 -5.61 8.44
N LYS A 79 -7.60 -6.05 7.27
CA LYS A 79 -6.86 -5.21 6.32
C LYS A 79 -7.76 -4.10 5.75
N GLU A 80 -9.00 -4.42 5.41
CA GLU A 80 -9.98 -3.43 4.91
C GLU A 80 -10.24 -2.32 5.94
N ASN A 81 -10.39 -2.67 7.22
CA ASN A 81 -10.60 -1.70 8.29
C ASN A 81 -9.35 -0.84 8.51
N ASN A 82 -8.17 -1.46 8.53
CA ASN A 82 -6.89 -0.75 8.63
C ASN A 82 -6.67 0.20 7.45
N LEU A 83 -7.04 -0.21 6.23
CA LEU A 83 -6.98 0.62 5.04
C LEU A 83 -7.89 1.86 5.17
N LYS A 84 -9.13 1.69 5.63
CA LYS A 84 -10.06 2.81 5.84
C LYS A 84 -9.50 3.81 6.87
N ALA A 85 -8.96 3.31 7.98
CA ALA A 85 -8.33 4.14 9.01
C ALA A 85 -7.07 4.85 8.50
N ALA A 86 -6.25 4.15 7.71
CA ALA A 86 -5.06 4.72 7.07
C ALA A 86 -5.42 5.84 6.08
N ARG A 87 -6.45 5.65 5.23
CA ARG A 87 -6.93 6.68 4.28
C ARG A 87 -7.29 8.00 4.99
N GLY A 88 -8.02 7.93 6.10
CA GLY A 88 -8.35 9.14 6.86
C GLY A 88 -7.13 9.86 7.44
N ARG A 89 -6.08 9.13 7.83
CA ARG A 89 -4.81 9.73 8.27
C ARG A 89 -3.99 10.27 7.11
N TRP A 90 -4.00 9.57 5.97
CA TRP A 90 -3.31 9.99 4.75
C TRP A 90 -3.76 11.39 4.33
N GLU A 91 -5.07 11.60 4.18
CA GLU A 91 -5.61 12.88 3.73
C GLU A 91 -5.23 14.03 4.66
N LYS A 92 -5.30 13.80 5.98
CA LYS A 92 -4.91 14.79 6.99
C LYS A 92 -3.43 15.14 6.92
N LEU A 93 -2.56 14.14 6.89
CA LEU A 93 -1.11 14.35 6.84
C LEU A 93 -0.68 14.97 5.51
N LEU A 94 -1.31 14.61 4.39
CA LEU A 94 -1.02 15.19 3.09
C LEU A 94 -1.41 16.67 3.04
N ALA A 95 -2.53 17.05 3.63
CA ALA A 95 -2.92 18.45 3.78
C ALA A 95 -1.90 19.23 4.62
N GLN A 96 -1.42 18.66 5.74
CA GLN A 96 -0.39 19.26 6.58
C GLN A 96 0.95 19.38 5.85
N PHE A 97 1.34 18.37 5.06
CA PHE A 97 2.58 18.38 4.29
C PHE A 97 2.61 19.50 3.24
N ARG A 98 1.46 19.72 2.57
CA ARG A 98 1.29 20.79 1.58
C ARG A 98 1.21 22.19 2.21
N ASN A 99 0.67 22.29 3.42
CA ASN A 99 0.50 23.55 4.17
C ASN A 99 1.12 23.48 5.58
N PRO A 100 2.46 23.46 5.70
CA PRO A 100 3.13 23.26 6.99
C PRO A 100 2.90 24.38 8.01
N GLN A 101 2.62 25.60 7.54
CA GLN A 101 2.41 26.78 8.40
C GLN A 101 1.10 26.71 9.20
N ALA A 102 0.07 26.04 8.68
CA ALA A 102 -1.22 25.88 9.37
C ALA A 102 -1.14 24.95 10.59
N GLY A 103 -0.16 24.04 10.61
CA GLY A 103 0.09 23.14 11.76
C GLY A 103 0.88 23.80 12.89
N GLN A 104 1.73 24.79 12.59
CA GLN A 104 2.54 25.51 13.59
C GLN A 104 1.74 26.60 14.32
N GLN A 105 0.65 27.12 13.75
CA GLN A 105 -0.18 28.17 14.36
C GLN A 105 -1.20 27.64 15.38
N ALA A 106 -1.42 26.31 15.43
CA ALA A 106 -2.38 25.68 16.33
C ALA A 106 -1.74 25.03 17.57
N ALA A 107 -0.43 25.23 17.78
CA ALA A 107 0.35 24.69 18.88
C ALA A 107 0.78 25.78 19.87
#